data_AF-A0A101GMB2-F1
#
_entry.id   AF-A0A101GMB2-F1
#
_cell.length_a   1.000
_cell.length_b   1.000
_cell.length_c   1.000
_cell.angle_alpha   90.00
_cell.angle_beta   90.00
_cell.angle_gamma   90.00
#
_symmetry.space_group_name_H-M   'P 1'
#
loop_
_entity.id
_entity.type
_entity.pdbx_description
1 polymer ?
#
loop_
_entity_poly.entity_id
_entity_poly.type
_entity_poly.pdbx_seq_one_letter_code
_entity_poly.pdbx_strand_id
1 'polypeptide(L)'
;PVEYENPSFASPTQVLIDLYARPRYSELDPTLMVAIVFPIFFGLILGDVGYGAILLALSLGLRKFLKGDEGRMLLKVLSISSISSIIFGILYSEFFGYALPWDAMFFSRHLNIGGEVHGHGPQVVELMILSIWIGILHITFGRTLGMVNALKFHHGKHATKAAIANAGWLGTMWGILILIWSFFPMPMMPDLTGFPVAIAVGVVLLVAGVLGIAQENALEIVELPTIISHVLSYTRLVAVGLSSVAIAMVVNYIAIGMMIQPQLEAITPVGVIFIIFGVLVLFMGHALNTALGLLGGGLHSLRLHYVEFFTKFYKGGGIKYNPFGMKSKFTEE
;
A
#
# COMPACT_ATOMS: atom_id res chain seq x y z
N PRO A 1 10.81 -9.97 -27.44
CA PRO A 1 9.76 -8.92 -27.42
C PRO A 1 8.56 -9.41 -26.60
N VAL A 2 7.93 -8.54 -25.81
CA VAL A 2 6.81 -8.93 -24.92
C VAL A 2 5.61 -8.04 -25.20
N GLU A 3 4.46 -8.68 -25.41
CA GLU A 3 3.13 -8.07 -25.47
C GLU A 3 2.33 -8.59 -24.28
N TYR A 4 1.53 -7.71 -23.67
CA TYR A 4 0.74 -8.05 -22.50
C TYR A 4 -0.63 -8.59 -22.94
N GLU A 5 -0.94 -9.84 -22.64
CA GLU A 5 -2.31 -10.37 -22.69
C GLU A 5 -2.91 -10.33 -21.29
N ASN A 6 -3.27 -9.13 -20.81
CA ASN A 6 -3.86 -8.97 -19.48
C ASN A 6 -5.38 -8.72 -19.57
N PRO A 7 -6.15 -9.19 -18.57
CA PRO A 7 -7.58 -8.89 -18.47
C PRO A 7 -7.84 -7.38 -18.49
N SER A 8 -9.02 -6.98 -18.97
CA SER A 8 -9.44 -5.58 -19.09
C SER A 8 -9.34 -4.78 -17.77
N PHE A 9 -9.39 -5.47 -16.62
CA PHE A 9 -9.21 -4.90 -15.29
C PHE A 9 -7.74 -4.59 -14.94
N ALA A 10 -6.79 -5.38 -15.44
CA ALA A 10 -5.37 -5.24 -15.14
C ALA A 10 -4.59 -4.44 -16.21
N SER A 11 -5.19 -4.17 -17.37
CA SER A 11 -4.57 -3.34 -18.41
C SER A 11 -4.18 -1.93 -17.96
N PRO A 12 -4.94 -1.22 -17.09
CA PRO A 12 -4.57 0.14 -16.69
C PRO A 12 -3.29 0.20 -15.85
N THR A 13 -2.99 -0.85 -15.06
CA THR A 13 -1.80 -0.92 -14.22
C THR A 13 -0.52 -1.28 -14.97
N GLN A 14 -0.61 -1.63 -16.26
CA GLN A 14 0.57 -1.85 -17.11
C GLN A 14 1.44 -0.61 -17.21
N VAL A 15 0.83 0.59 -17.22
CA VAL A 15 1.57 1.87 -17.25
C VAL A 15 2.48 1.99 -16.04
N LEU A 16 2.05 1.51 -14.87
CA LEU A 16 2.88 1.52 -13.66
C LEU A 16 4.08 0.58 -13.81
N ILE A 17 3.87 -0.63 -14.33
CA ILE A 17 4.96 -1.60 -14.53
C ILE A 17 5.96 -1.10 -15.57
N ASP A 18 5.47 -0.50 -16.65
CA ASP A 18 6.30 0.07 -17.70
C ASP A 18 7.22 1.20 -17.20
N LEU A 19 6.82 1.94 -16.16
CA LEU A 19 7.67 2.95 -15.51
C LEU A 19 8.85 2.35 -14.75
N TYR A 20 8.76 1.09 -14.31
CA TYR A 20 9.86 0.40 -13.63
C TYR A 20 10.76 -0.31 -14.65
N ALA A 21 10.23 -1.36 -15.27
CA ALA A 21 10.87 -2.14 -16.34
C ALA A 21 9.83 -3.12 -16.87
N ARG A 22 9.87 -3.49 -18.16
CA ARG A 22 8.99 -4.52 -18.74
C ARG A 22 9.45 -5.96 -18.45
N PRO A 23 8.52 -6.95 -18.34
CA PRO A 23 8.86 -8.33 -18.03
C PRO A 23 9.64 -8.93 -19.18
N ARG A 24 10.51 -9.90 -18.87
CA ARG A 24 11.08 -10.78 -19.91
C ARG A 24 10.08 -11.88 -20.27
N TYR A 25 10.25 -12.45 -21.46
CA TYR A 25 9.37 -13.53 -21.95
C TYR A 25 9.37 -14.78 -21.06
N SER A 26 10.43 -14.97 -20.27
CA SER A 26 10.61 -16.07 -19.33
C SER A 26 10.33 -15.66 -17.87
N GLU A 27 9.51 -14.63 -17.64
CA GLU A 27 9.16 -14.15 -16.30
C GLU A 27 7.64 -14.06 -16.16
N LEU A 28 7.13 -14.31 -14.95
CA LEU A 28 5.73 -14.12 -14.62
C LEU A 28 5.37 -12.63 -14.65
N ASP A 29 4.23 -12.31 -15.26
CA ASP A 29 3.72 -10.94 -15.33
C ASP A 29 3.12 -10.50 -13.98
N PRO A 30 3.66 -9.46 -13.31
CA PRO A 30 3.12 -8.95 -12.05
C PRO A 30 1.86 -8.10 -12.23
N THR A 31 1.43 -7.78 -13.46
CA THR A 31 0.37 -6.80 -13.74
C THR A 31 -0.93 -7.08 -13.01
N LEU A 32 -1.41 -8.33 -13.05
CA LEU A 32 -2.67 -8.70 -12.39
C LEU A 32 -2.60 -8.47 -10.87
N MET A 33 -1.43 -8.68 -10.28
CA MET A 33 -1.23 -8.51 -8.85
C MET A 33 -1.21 -7.06 -8.45
N VAL A 34 -0.45 -6.25 -9.18
CA VAL A 34 -0.40 -4.80 -8.97
C VAL A 34 -1.81 -4.23 -9.10
N ALA A 35 -2.61 -4.69 -10.06
CA ALA A 35 -4.00 -4.26 -10.24
C ALA A 35 -4.88 -4.45 -9.00
N ILE A 36 -4.60 -5.45 -8.16
CA ILE A 36 -5.38 -5.76 -6.95
C ILE A 36 -4.73 -5.13 -5.72
N VAL A 37 -3.43 -5.33 -5.52
CA VAL A 37 -2.71 -4.92 -4.30
C VAL A 37 -2.48 -3.41 -4.26
N PHE A 38 -2.21 -2.76 -5.40
CA PHE A 38 -1.95 -1.31 -5.43
C PHE A 38 -3.15 -0.47 -4.96
N PRO A 39 -4.40 -0.70 -5.45
CA PRO A 39 -5.57 0.00 -4.90
C PRO A 39 -5.81 -0.28 -3.43
N ILE A 40 -5.53 -1.49 -2.95
CA ILE A 40 -5.68 -1.84 -1.52
C ILE A 40 -4.71 -1.02 -0.67
N PHE A 41 -3.43 -0.97 -1.04
CA PHE A 41 -2.43 -0.17 -0.32
C PHE A 41 -2.74 1.32 -0.38
N PHE A 42 -3.19 1.82 -1.54
CA PHE A 42 -3.63 3.21 -1.65
C PHE A 42 -4.81 3.51 -0.72
N GLY A 43 -5.80 2.62 -0.67
CA GLY A 43 -6.97 2.74 0.20
C GLY A 43 -6.61 2.68 1.68
N LEU A 44 -5.66 1.81 2.07
CA LEU A 44 -5.15 1.75 3.45
C LEU A 44 -4.42 3.02 3.88
N ILE A 45 -3.68 3.66 2.97
CA ILE A 45 -2.96 4.91 3.24
C ILE A 45 -3.94 6.08 3.31
N LEU A 46 -4.75 6.31 2.28
CA LEU A 46 -5.63 7.48 2.23
C LEU A 46 -6.82 7.31 3.18
N GLY A 47 -7.53 6.19 3.09
CA GLY A 47 -8.47 5.70 4.10
C GLY A 47 -9.53 6.71 4.55
N ASP A 48 -10.01 7.58 3.67
CA ASP A 48 -10.99 8.63 3.98
C ASP A 48 -12.04 8.70 2.87
N VAL A 49 -13.32 8.76 3.25
CA VAL A 49 -14.45 8.80 2.30
C VAL A 49 -14.49 10.12 1.54
N GLY A 50 -14.21 11.24 2.20
CA GLY A 50 -14.22 12.58 1.63
C GLY A 50 -13.13 12.77 0.59
N TYR A 51 -11.88 12.47 0.95
CA TYR A 51 -10.76 12.56 0.00
C TYR A 51 -10.90 11.55 -1.14
N GLY A 52 -11.37 10.33 -0.86
CA GLY A 52 -11.66 9.33 -1.88
C GLY A 52 -12.72 9.79 -2.88
N ALA A 53 -13.79 10.44 -2.40
CA ALA A 53 -14.84 11.00 -3.26
C ALA A 53 -14.34 12.16 -4.13
N ILE A 54 -13.51 13.08 -3.58
CA ILE A 54 -12.88 14.15 -4.36
C ILE A 54 -12.02 13.56 -5.47
N LEU A 55 -11.16 12.59 -5.16
CA LEU A 55 -10.26 11.99 -6.15
C LEU A 55 -11.02 11.21 -7.23
N LEU A 56 -12.12 10.54 -6.87
CA LEU A 56 -12.99 9.87 -7.82
C LEU A 56 -13.71 10.87 -8.75
N ALA A 57 -14.21 11.98 -8.20
CA ALA A 57 -14.81 13.05 -9.00
C ALA A 57 -13.78 13.68 -9.95
N LEU A 58 -12.57 13.92 -9.46
CA LEU A 58 -11.45 14.46 -10.24
C LEU A 58 -11.05 13.50 -11.38
N SER A 59 -10.96 12.20 -11.10
CA SER A 59 -10.56 11.22 -12.10
C SER A 59 -11.59 11.05 -13.22
N LEU A 60 -12.88 11.06 -12.87
CA LEU A 60 -13.99 10.99 -13.83
C LEU A 60 -14.15 12.30 -14.63
N GLY A 61 -13.93 13.46 -14.00
CA GLY A 61 -13.96 14.77 -14.65
C GLY A 61 -12.84 14.92 -15.68
N LEU A 62 -11.60 14.62 -15.29
CA LEU A 62 -10.42 14.70 -16.16
C LEU A 62 -10.48 13.69 -17.32
N ARG A 63 -11.19 12.57 -17.16
CA ARG A 63 -11.37 11.58 -18.23
C ARG A 63 -12.06 12.16 -19.47
N LYS A 64 -12.88 13.20 -19.33
CA LYS A 64 -13.53 13.88 -20.46
C LYS A 64 -12.58 14.80 -21.24
N PHE A 65 -11.51 15.27 -20.61
CA PHE A 65 -10.55 16.22 -21.20
C PHE A 65 -9.29 15.54 -21.75
N LEU A 66 -8.90 14.37 -21.21
CA LEU A 66 -7.70 13.65 -21.62
C LEU A 66 -7.96 12.68 -22.79
N LYS A 67 -7.46 13.04 -23.97
CA LYS A 67 -7.57 12.21 -25.19
C LYS A 67 -6.49 11.12 -25.33
N GLY A 68 -5.42 11.14 -24.53
CA GLY A 68 -4.33 10.14 -24.62
C GLY A 68 -4.63 8.82 -23.90
N ASP A 69 -4.24 7.69 -24.50
CA ASP A 69 -4.52 6.33 -23.98
C ASP A 69 -3.84 6.06 -22.63
N GLU A 70 -2.57 6.42 -22.48
CA GLU A 70 -1.83 6.25 -21.21
C GLU A 70 -2.42 7.11 -20.08
N GLY A 71 -2.82 8.35 -20.39
CA GLY A 71 -3.48 9.23 -19.43
C GLY A 71 -4.82 8.66 -18.95
N ARG A 72 -5.62 8.07 -19.85
CA ARG A 72 -6.87 7.41 -19.47
C ARG A 72 -6.62 6.16 -18.63
N MET A 73 -5.54 5.42 -18.87
CA MET A 73 -5.15 4.26 -18.05
C MET A 73 -4.79 4.70 -16.63
N LEU A 74 -3.96 5.74 -16.47
CA LEU A 74 -3.63 6.29 -15.14
C LEU A 74 -4.87 6.80 -14.39
N LEU A 75 -5.79 7.48 -15.09
CA LEU A 75 -7.06 7.92 -14.48
C LEU A 75 -7.96 6.75 -14.08
N LYS A 76 -7.96 5.64 -14.83
CA LYS A 76 -8.68 4.42 -14.43
C LYS A 76 -8.07 3.81 -13.17
N VAL A 77 -6.74 3.72 -13.10
CA VAL A 77 -6.04 3.27 -11.87
C VAL A 77 -6.40 4.17 -10.70
N LEU A 78 -6.34 5.48 -10.87
CA LEU A 78 -6.73 6.45 -9.85
C LEU A 78 -8.19 6.26 -9.41
N SER A 79 -9.10 6.00 -10.35
CA SER A 79 -10.52 5.78 -10.03
C SER A 79 -10.72 4.53 -9.19
N ILE A 80 -10.06 3.41 -9.54
CA ILE A 80 -10.13 2.15 -8.79
C ILE A 80 -9.54 2.34 -7.39
N SER A 81 -8.39 3.02 -7.29
CA SER A 81 -7.76 3.37 -6.01
C SER A 81 -8.64 4.30 -5.16
N SER A 82 -9.36 5.23 -5.78
CA SER A 82 -10.29 6.12 -5.07
C SER A 82 -11.49 5.37 -4.50
N ILE A 83 -12.03 4.39 -5.24
CA ILE A 83 -13.09 3.49 -4.75
C ILE A 83 -12.57 2.70 -3.55
N SER A 84 -11.35 2.17 -3.62
CA SER A 84 -10.72 1.49 -2.48
C SER A 84 -10.57 2.42 -1.27
N SER A 85 -10.15 3.68 -1.46
CA SER A 85 -10.09 4.67 -0.38
C SER A 85 -11.45 4.94 0.26
N ILE A 86 -12.54 4.97 -0.51
CA ILE A 86 -13.89 5.12 0.03
C ILE A 86 -14.27 3.91 0.87
N ILE A 87 -13.99 2.69 0.38
CA ILE A 87 -14.27 1.45 1.13
C ILE A 87 -13.51 1.45 2.45
N PHE A 88 -12.19 1.70 2.42
CA PHE A 88 -11.39 1.77 3.64
C PHE A 88 -11.77 2.95 4.53
N GLY A 89 -12.21 4.08 3.96
CA GLY A 89 -12.74 5.20 4.73
C GLY A 89 -14.03 4.86 5.48
N ILE A 90 -14.91 4.04 4.89
CA ILE A 90 -16.09 3.51 5.60
C ILE A 90 -15.65 2.55 6.70
N LEU A 91 -14.67 1.67 6.44
CA LEU A 91 -14.14 0.74 7.43
C LEU A 91 -13.46 1.43 8.63
N TYR A 92 -12.76 2.54 8.38
CA TYR A 92 -12.14 3.38 9.41
C TYR A 92 -13.10 4.41 10.03
N SER A 93 -14.28 4.59 9.45
CA SER A 93 -15.26 5.59 9.88
C SER A 93 -14.75 7.04 9.80
N GLU A 94 -13.99 7.39 8.74
CA GLU A 94 -13.39 8.72 8.58
C GLU A 94 -13.98 9.50 7.39
N PHE A 95 -14.38 10.75 7.64
CA PHE A 95 -14.83 11.70 6.62
C PHE A 95 -14.17 13.08 6.83
N PHE A 96 -13.24 13.46 5.95
CA PHE A 96 -12.45 14.70 6.06
C PHE A 96 -11.78 14.88 7.44
N GLY A 97 -11.33 13.79 8.06
CA GLY A 97 -10.76 13.81 9.41
C GLY A 97 -11.78 13.94 10.56
N TYR A 98 -13.08 13.90 10.30
CA TYR A 98 -14.09 13.67 11.33
C TYR A 98 -14.41 12.18 11.47
N ALA A 99 -14.65 11.74 12.70
CA ALA A 99 -15.24 10.43 12.96
C ALA A 99 -16.73 10.46 12.59
N LEU A 100 -17.16 9.54 11.73
CA LEU A 100 -18.58 9.36 11.44
C LEU A 100 -19.29 8.71 12.65
N PRO A 101 -20.61 8.91 12.81
CA PRO A 101 -21.36 8.51 14.02
C PRO A 101 -21.56 7.00 14.23
N TRP A 102 -21.00 6.17 13.35
CA TRP A 102 -21.00 4.70 13.45
C TRP A 102 -19.63 4.17 13.94
N ASP A 103 -19.64 3.13 14.78
CA ASP A 103 -18.42 2.49 15.24
C ASP A 103 -17.61 1.92 14.07
N ALA A 104 -16.30 2.15 14.08
CA ALA A 104 -15.39 1.61 13.08
C ALA A 104 -15.43 0.07 13.13
N MET A 105 -15.76 -0.60 12.01
CA MET A 105 -15.89 -2.06 11.96
C MET A 105 -14.55 -2.81 12.08
N PHE A 106 -13.41 -2.15 11.85
CA PHE A 106 -12.08 -2.78 11.91
C PHE A 106 -11.19 -2.17 13.00
N PHE A 107 -10.74 -0.93 12.80
CA PHE A 107 -9.87 -0.20 13.73
C PHE A 107 -10.12 1.29 13.60
N SER A 108 -10.06 2.02 14.71
CA SER A 108 -10.15 3.48 14.67
C SER A 108 -8.76 4.05 14.36
N ARG A 109 -8.62 4.67 13.19
CA ARG A 109 -7.43 5.46 12.82
C ARG A 109 -7.51 6.91 13.32
N HIS A 110 -8.67 7.28 13.86
CA HIS A 110 -8.91 8.59 14.46
C HIS A 110 -7.90 8.87 15.58
N LEU A 111 -7.16 9.96 15.46
CA LEU A 111 -6.31 10.45 16.53
C LEU A 111 -7.15 11.40 17.39
N ASN A 112 -6.99 11.36 18.71
CA ASN A 112 -7.75 12.24 19.62
C ASN A 112 -7.12 13.64 19.68
N ILE A 113 -7.22 14.44 18.61
CA ILE A 113 -6.76 15.83 18.57
C ILE A 113 -7.99 16.73 18.42
N GLY A 114 -8.28 17.57 19.43
CA GLY A 114 -9.33 18.58 19.34
C GLY A 114 -10.59 18.39 20.21
N GLY A 115 -10.53 17.60 21.29
CA GLY A 115 -11.49 17.68 22.42
C GLY A 115 -12.90 17.10 22.21
N GLU A 116 -13.36 16.88 20.98
CA GLU A 116 -14.62 16.16 20.74
C GLU A 116 -14.38 14.65 20.77
N VAL A 117 -14.53 14.09 21.98
CA VAL A 117 -14.41 12.66 22.28
C VAL A 117 -15.63 11.90 21.73
N HIS A 118 -15.65 11.66 20.42
CA HIS A 118 -16.57 10.69 19.82
C HIS A 118 -15.75 9.67 19.02
N GLY A 119 -15.18 8.69 19.72
CA GLY A 119 -14.46 7.58 19.10
C GLY A 119 -13.50 6.86 20.04
N HIS A 120 -13.23 5.58 19.75
CA HIS A 120 -12.18 4.79 20.40
C HIS A 120 -10.81 5.44 20.13
N GLY A 121 -9.94 5.48 21.15
CA GLY A 121 -8.62 6.12 21.04
C GLY A 121 -7.74 5.53 19.93
N PRO A 122 -6.67 6.25 19.52
CA PRO A 122 -5.84 5.89 18.38
C PRO A 122 -5.22 4.49 18.53
N GLN A 123 -5.69 3.56 17.69
CA GLN A 123 -5.18 2.18 17.62
C GLN A 123 -3.96 2.10 16.68
N VAL A 124 -2.98 2.96 16.94
CA VAL A 124 -1.77 3.09 16.10
C VAL A 124 -0.94 1.81 16.14
N VAL A 125 -0.89 1.15 17.29
CA VAL A 125 -0.13 -0.09 17.47
C VAL A 125 -0.77 -1.22 16.66
N GLU A 126 -2.10 -1.34 16.68
CA GLU A 126 -2.86 -2.34 15.94
C GLU A 126 -2.74 -2.12 14.43
N LEU A 127 -2.82 -0.87 13.96
CA LEU A 127 -2.60 -0.54 12.55
C LEU A 127 -1.16 -0.86 12.12
N MET A 128 -0.18 -0.59 12.98
CA MET A 128 1.22 -0.95 12.72
C MET A 128 1.39 -2.47 12.59
N ILE A 129 0.79 -3.24 13.50
CA ILE A 129 0.79 -4.72 13.43
C ILE A 129 0.11 -5.20 12.14
N LEU A 130 -1.03 -4.63 11.76
CA LEU A 130 -1.71 -4.93 10.51
C LEU A 130 -0.80 -4.66 9.30
N SER A 131 -0.08 -3.54 9.27
CA SER A 131 0.84 -3.22 8.17
C SER A 131 2.01 -4.21 8.06
N ILE A 132 2.51 -4.67 9.20
CA ILE A 132 3.55 -5.71 9.27
C ILE A 132 3.00 -7.02 8.71
N TRP A 133 1.78 -7.41 9.08
CA TRP A 133 1.13 -8.61 8.54
C TRP A 133 0.90 -8.52 7.03
N ILE A 134 0.42 -7.38 6.54
CA ILE A 134 0.29 -7.13 5.10
C ILE A 134 1.65 -7.27 4.42
N GLY A 135 2.71 -6.73 5.01
CA GLY A 135 4.08 -6.87 4.50
C GLY A 135 4.55 -8.32 4.45
N ILE A 136 4.35 -9.08 5.52
CA ILE A 136 4.71 -10.50 5.58
C ILE A 136 3.94 -11.31 4.54
N LEU A 137 2.63 -11.09 4.39
CA LEU A 137 1.81 -11.76 3.39
C LEU A 137 2.23 -11.39 1.97
N HIS A 138 2.49 -10.12 1.70
CA HIS A 138 2.90 -9.64 0.38
C HIS A 138 4.31 -10.14 -0.01
N ILE A 139 5.28 -10.13 0.92
CA ILE A 139 6.62 -10.69 0.71
C ILE A 139 6.55 -12.21 0.54
N THR A 140 5.71 -12.89 1.33
CA THR A 140 5.45 -14.33 1.19
C THR A 140 4.98 -14.62 -0.22
N PHE A 141 3.98 -13.87 -0.68
CA PHE A 141 3.45 -14.01 -2.03
C PHE A 141 4.54 -13.78 -3.09
N GLY A 142 5.34 -12.72 -3.00
CA GLY A 142 6.41 -12.44 -3.95
C GLY A 142 7.47 -13.54 -4.02
N ARG A 143 7.86 -14.11 -2.88
CA ARG A 143 8.81 -15.24 -2.82
C ARG A 143 8.22 -16.54 -3.34
N THR A 144 6.92 -16.79 -3.13
CA THR A 144 6.25 -17.96 -3.74
C THR A 144 6.21 -17.86 -5.27
N LEU A 145 5.96 -16.67 -5.82
CA LEU A 145 6.08 -16.44 -7.26
C LEU A 145 7.51 -16.63 -7.75
N GLY A 146 8.51 -16.19 -6.99
CA GLY A 146 9.92 -16.44 -7.28
C GLY A 146 10.24 -17.93 -7.39
N MET A 147 9.69 -18.73 -6.49
CA MET A 147 9.80 -20.19 -6.52
C MET A 147 9.13 -20.80 -7.77
N VAL A 148 7.91 -20.37 -8.11
CA VAL A 148 7.20 -20.84 -9.32
C VAL A 148 7.96 -20.44 -10.59
N ASN A 149 8.51 -19.21 -10.61
CA ASN A 149 9.32 -18.71 -11.72
C ASN A 149 10.60 -19.55 -11.89
N ALA A 150 11.28 -19.87 -10.78
CA ALA A 150 12.45 -20.73 -10.76
C ALA A 150 12.15 -22.12 -11.32
N LEU A 151 11.04 -22.74 -10.90
CA LEU A 151 10.66 -24.08 -11.33
C LEU A 151 10.20 -24.14 -12.79
N LYS A 152 9.56 -23.07 -13.30
CA LYS A 152 8.96 -23.07 -14.64
C LYS A 152 9.94 -22.69 -15.74
N PHE A 153 10.89 -21.80 -15.47
CA PHE A 153 11.75 -21.21 -16.51
C PHE A 153 13.23 -21.57 -16.41
N HIS A 154 13.71 -22.04 -15.26
CA HIS A 154 15.07 -22.57 -15.15
C HIS A 154 15.06 -24.09 -15.36
N HIS A 155 16.11 -24.61 -16.02
CA HIS A 155 16.25 -26.05 -16.28
C HIS A 155 17.41 -26.64 -15.46
N GLY A 156 17.23 -27.88 -14.99
CA GLY A 156 18.28 -28.65 -14.29
C GLY A 156 18.47 -28.31 -12.81
N LYS A 157 19.65 -28.66 -12.27
CA LYS A 157 20.00 -28.51 -10.84
C LYS A 157 19.98 -27.07 -10.32
N HIS A 158 20.05 -26.07 -11.20
CA HIS A 158 19.94 -24.66 -10.82
C HIS A 158 18.50 -24.25 -10.49
N ALA A 159 17.50 -24.86 -11.14
CA ALA A 159 16.09 -24.57 -10.88
C ALA A 159 15.66 -25.04 -9.48
N THR A 160 16.07 -26.26 -9.11
CA THR A 160 15.75 -26.84 -7.80
C THR A 160 16.47 -26.11 -6.67
N LYS A 161 17.73 -25.72 -6.86
CA LYS A 161 18.47 -24.90 -5.89
C LYS A 161 17.81 -23.54 -5.67
N ALA A 162 17.45 -22.83 -6.75
CA ALA A 162 16.76 -21.54 -6.66
C ALA A 162 15.36 -21.64 -6.00
N ALA A 163 14.64 -22.73 -6.24
CA ALA A 163 13.37 -22.99 -5.58
C ALA A 163 13.56 -23.26 -4.07
N ILE A 164 14.57 -24.06 -3.70
CA ILE A 164 14.91 -24.36 -2.31
C ILE A 164 15.38 -23.08 -1.58
N ALA A 165 16.15 -22.22 -2.23
CA ALA A 165 16.56 -20.95 -1.64
C ALA A 165 15.35 -20.04 -1.38
N ASN A 166 14.43 -19.88 -2.33
CA ASN A 166 13.21 -19.10 -2.12
C ASN A 166 12.31 -19.69 -1.00
N ALA A 167 12.22 -21.01 -0.90
CA ALA A 167 11.58 -21.68 0.23
C ALA A 167 12.35 -21.45 1.53
N GLY A 168 13.68 -21.38 1.48
CA GLY A 168 14.54 -21.07 2.62
C GLY A 168 14.39 -19.64 3.12
N TRP A 169 14.20 -18.67 2.23
CA TRP A 169 13.85 -17.29 2.56
C TRP A 169 12.49 -17.21 3.26
N LEU A 170 11.50 -17.96 2.79
CA LEU A 170 10.19 -18.08 3.46
C LEU A 170 10.32 -18.72 4.85
N GLY A 171 11.06 -19.83 4.94
CA GLY A 171 11.30 -20.54 6.19
C GLY A 171 12.03 -19.66 7.22
N THR A 172 13.03 -18.90 6.80
CA THR A 172 13.74 -17.97 7.70
C THR A 172 12.82 -16.85 8.17
N MET A 173 12.03 -16.24 7.27
CA MET A 173 11.11 -15.15 7.62
C MET A 173 10.02 -15.61 8.60
N TRP A 174 9.32 -16.70 8.29
CA TRP A 174 8.29 -17.25 9.17
C TRP A 174 8.88 -17.82 10.47
N GLY A 175 10.12 -18.31 10.44
CA GLY A 175 10.82 -18.82 11.63
C GLY A 175 11.12 -17.70 12.61
N ILE A 176 11.66 -16.58 12.12
CA ILE A 176 11.87 -15.36 12.90
C ILE A 176 10.53 -14.86 13.47
N LEU A 177 9.46 -14.84 12.65
CA LEU A 177 8.13 -14.39 13.10
C LEU A 177 7.56 -15.24 14.23
N ILE A 178 7.59 -16.56 14.09
CA ILE A 178 7.09 -17.50 15.11
C ILE A 178 7.90 -17.38 16.40
N LEU A 179 9.22 -17.18 16.30
CA LEU A 179 10.06 -16.95 17.47
C LEU A 179 9.65 -15.65 18.19
N ILE A 180 9.52 -14.53 17.46
CA ILE A 180 9.08 -13.26 18.06
C ILE A 180 7.71 -13.43 18.72
N TRP A 181 6.75 -14.07 18.06
CA TRP A 181 5.40 -14.30 18.59
C TRP A 181 5.38 -15.27 19.79
N SER A 182 6.34 -16.19 19.87
CA SER A 182 6.48 -17.08 21.04
C SER A 182 7.10 -16.39 22.27
N PHE A 183 7.80 -15.26 22.09
CA PHE A 183 8.38 -14.48 23.19
C PHE A 183 7.54 -13.26 23.58
N PHE A 184 6.80 -12.70 22.62
CA PHE A 184 5.98 -11.51 22.80
C PHE A 184 4.54 -11.81 22.36
N PRO A 185 3.53 -11.58 23.23
CA PRO A 185 2.14 -11.77 22.84
C PRO A 185 1.79 -10.71 21.79
N MET A 186 1.38 -11.18 20.61
CA MET A 186 0.91 -10.29 19.55
C MET A 186 -0.57 -9.97 19.81
N PRO A 187 -0.96 -8.69 19.91
CA PRO A 187 -2.36 -8.30 20.00
C PRO A 187 -3.19 -8.96 18.90
N MET A 188 -4.40 -9.40 19.25
CA MET A 188 -5.40 -10.01 18.36
C MET A 188 -5.10 -11.40 17.79
N MET A 189 -4.00 -12.04 18.20
CA MET A 189 -3.71 -13.42 17.83
C MET A 189 -3.70 -14.34 19.06
N PRO A 190 -3.86 -15.66 18.87
CA PRO A 190 -3.66 -16.61 19.95
C PRO A 190 -2.31 -16.41 20.62
N ASP A 191 -2.29 -16.38 21.94
CA ASP A 191 -1.05 -16.23 22.68
C ASP A 191 -0.21 -17.50 22.53
N LEU A 192 0.95 -17.38 21.90
CA LEU A 192 1.92 -18.46 21.74
C LEU A 192 3.01 -18.43 22.82
N THR A 193 2.92 -17.49 23.76
CA THR A 193 3.94 -17.36 24.81
C THR A 193 3.96 -18.58 25.72
N GLY A 194 5.16 -19.08 25.99
CA GLY A 194 5.36 -20.23 26.87
C GLY A 194 5.09 -21.61 26.26
N PHE A 195 4.66 -21.72 24.98
CA PHE A 195 4.51 -23.02 24.32
C PHE A 195 5.86 -23.52 23.76
N PRO A 196 6.46 -24.60 24.31
CA PRO A 196 7.78 -25.08 23.87
C PRO A 196 7.78 -25.54 22.40
N VAL A 197 6.61 -26.01 21.92
CA VAL A 197 6.42 -26.45 20.54
C VAL A 197 6.56 -25.27 19.57
N ALA A 198 6.07 -24.08 19.91
CA ALA A 198 6.17 -22.90 19.04
C ALA A 198 7.64 -22.46 18.87
N ILE A 199 8.41 -22.47 19.97
CA ILE A 199 9.85 -22.19 19.94
C ILE A 199 10.57 -23.23 19.07
N ALA A 200 10.30 -24.53 19.29
CA ALA A 200 10.93 -25.59 18.52
C ALA A 200 10.63 -25.47 17.01
N VAL A 201 9.38 -25.20 16.64
CA VAL A 201 8.98 -24.97 15.24
C VAL A 201 9.69 -23.76 14.66
N GLY A 202 9.73 -22.64 15.39
CA GLY A 202 10.42 -21.42 14.96
C GLY A 202 11.92 -21.64 14.72
N VAL A 203 12.61 -22.32 15.64
CA VAL A 203 14.05 -22.65 15.49
C VAL A 203 14.27 -23.61 14.32
N VAL A 204 13.46 -24.67 14.19
CA VAL A 204 13.60 -25.63 13.09
C VAL A 204 13.40 -24.96 11.73
N LEU A 205 12.38 -24.11 11.60
CA LEU A 205 12.09 -23.39 10.37
C LEU A 205 13.20 -22.39 10.02
N LEU A 206 13.75 -21.70 11.02
CA LEU A 206 14.86 -20.78 10.84
C LEU A 206 16.13 -21.52 10.40
N VAL A 207 16.51 -22.59 11.08
CA VAL A 207 17.70 -23.38 10.73
C VAL A 207 17.55 -24.02 9.35
N ALA A 208 16.41 -24.66 9.08
CA ALA A 208 16.12 -25.22 7.76
C ALA A 208 16.11 -24.14 6.67
N GLY A 209 15.58 -22.96 6.99
CA GLY A 209 15.55 -21.81 6.08
C GLY A 209 16.94 -21.32 5.69
N VAL A 210 17.81 -21.10 6.68
CA VAL A 210 19.19 -20.67 6.49
C VAL A 210 19.99 -21.72 5.72
N LEU A 211 19.82 -23.00 6.04
CA LEU A 211 20.43 -24.09 5.30
C LEU A 211 19.94 -24.15 3.84
N GLY A 212 18.66 -23.88 3.59
CA GLY A 212 18.10 -23.81 2.25
C GLY A 212 18.71 -22.69 1.40
N ILE A 213 18.91 -21.52 1.98
CA ILE A 213 19.56 -20.37 1.33
C ILE A 213 21.03 -20.69 1.00
N ALA A 214 21.74 -21.33 1.95
CA ALA A 214 23.15 -21.67 1.80
C ALA A 214 23.43 -22.62 0.61
N GLN A 215 22.44 -23.40 0.16
CA GLN A 215 22.60 -24.36 -0.95
C GLN A 215 22.73 -23.71 -2.33
N GLU A 216 22.16 -22.51 -2.51
CA GLU A 216 22.29 -21.75 -3.75
C GLU A 216 23.58 -20.93 -3.73
N ASN A 217 23.77 -20.11 -2.69
CA ASN A 217 24.96 -19.29 -2.52
C ASN A 217 25.16 -18.88 -1.06
N ALA A 218 26.34 -19.12 -0.50
CA ALA A 218 26.67 -18.74 0.88
C ALA A 218 26.64 -17.22 1.11
N LEU A 219 26.87 -16.42 0.06
CA LEU A 219 26.82 -14.95 0.14
C LEU A 219 25.40 -14.42 0.43
N GLU A 220 24.34 -15.17 0.07
CA GLU A 220 22.96 -14.76 0.33
C GLU A 220 22.61 -14.74 1.82
N ILE A 221 23.34 -15.48 2.66
CA ILE A 221 23.18 -15.47 4.12
C ILE A 221 23.48 -14.08 4.69
N VAL A 222 24.40 -13.33 4.07
CA VAL A 222 24.75 -11.96 4.48
C VAL A 222 23.56 -11.01 4.28
N GLU A 223 22.64 -11.34 3.38
CA GLU A 223 21.44 -10.56 3.12
C GLU A 223 20.27 -10.89 4.07
N LEU A 224 20.40 -11.84 5.01
CA LEU A 224 19.32 -12.18 5.95
C LEU A 224 18.73 -10.98 6.73
N PRO A 225 19.52 -9.98 7.18
CA PRO A 225 18.98 -8.79 7.83
C PRO A 225 18.01 -7.99 6.95
N THR A 226 18.10 -8.15 5.62
CA THR A 226 17.18 -7.49 4.69
C THR A 226 15.74 -7.96 4.88
N ILE A 227 15.49 -9.18 5.39
CA ILE A 227 14.13 -9.66 5.68
C ILE A 227 13.43 -8.69 6.63
N ILE A 228 14.09 -8.34 7.72
CA ILE A 228 13.56 -7.41 8.73
C ILE A 228 13.38 -6.02 8.11
N SER A 229 14.37 -5.54 7.35
CA SER A 229 14.28 -4.24 6.66
C SER A 229 13.09 -4.16 5.70
N HIS A 230 12.85 -5.21 4.91
CA HIS A 230 11.73 -5.28 3.97
C HIS A 230 10.38 -5.31 4.70
N VAL A 231 10.25 -6.11 5.77
CA VAL A 231 9.01 -6.16 6.58
C VAL A 231 8.75 -4.82 7.25
N LEU A 232 9.76 -4.22 7.88
CA LEU A 232 9.64 -2.92 8.54
C LEU A 232 9.35 -1.77 7.56
N SER A 233 9.73 -1.89 6.28
CA SER A 233 9.39 -0.88 5.26
C SER A 233 7.87 -0.72 5.09
N TYR A 234 7.06 -1.74 5.41
CA TYR A 234 5.59 -1.67 5.34
C TYR A 234 4.97 -0.80 6.43
N THR A 235 5.68 -0.50 7.52
CA THR A 235 5.24 0.49 8.52
C THR A 235 4.95 1.86 7.89
N ARG A 236 5.54 2.14 6.72
CA ARG A 236 5.27 3.32 5.91
C ARG A 236 3.80 3.47 5.52
N LEU A 237 3.07 2.37 5.31
CA LEU A 237 1.63 2.41 5.02
C LEU A 237 0.87 3.17 6.11
N VAL A 238 1.22 2.87 7.37
CA VAL A 238 0.60 3.47 8.56
C VAL A 238 1.14 4.86 8.81
N ALA A 239 2.46 5.06 8.75
CA ALA A 239 3.06 6.37 8.99
C ALA A 239 2.50 7.47 8.08
N VAL A 240 2.34 7.16 6.78
CA VAL A 240 1.82 8.13 5.80
C VAL A 240 0.32 8.33 5.99
N GLY A 241 -0.44 7.26 6.25
CA GLY A 241 -1.88 7.37 6.47
C GLY A 241 -2.22 8.17 7.73
N LEU A 242 -1.54 7.89 8.85
CA LEU A 242 -1.72 8.64 10.09
C LEU A 242 -1.30 10.10 9.96
N SER A 243 -0.26 10.39 9.18
CA SER A 243 0.14 11.78 8.90
C SER A 243 -0.98 12.55 8.17
N SER A 244 -1.61 11.93 7.17
CA SER A 244 -2.74 12.55 6.46
C SER A 244 -3.95 12.80 7.37
N VAL A 245 -4.25 11.87 8.28
CA VAL A 245 -5.30 12.06 9.30
C VAL A 245 -4.93 13.18 10.27
N ALA A 246 -3.71 13.20 10.78
CA ALA A 246 -3.23 14.24 11.68
C ALA A 246 -3.31 15.64 11.04
N ILE A 247 -2.91 15.77 9.77
CA ILE A 247 -3.04 17.03 9.02
C ILE A 247 -4.51 17.43 8.89
N ALA A 248 -5.39 16.51 8.49
CA ALA A 248 -6.82 16.79 8.35
C ALA A 248 -7.43 17.33 9.64
N MET A 249 -7.13 16.68 10.77
CA MET A 249 -7.66 17.08 12.06
C MET A 249 -7.06 18.37 12.59
N VAL A 250 -5.77 18.63 12.38
CA VAL A 250 -5.14 19.91 12.77
C VAL A 250 -5.75 21.06 11.96
N VAL A 251 -5.99 20.85 10.66
CA VAL A 251 -6.69 21.81 9.80
C VAL A 251 -8.11 22.06 10.33
N ASN A 252 -8.86 21.01 10.66
CA ASN A 252 -10.20 21.12 11.25
C ASN A 252 -10.15 21.90 12.57
N TYR A 253 -9.26 21.52 13.48
CA TYR A 253 -9.11 22.17 14.79
C TYR A 253 -8.81 23.67 14.67
N ILE A 254 -7.88 24.05 13.80
CA ILE A 254 -7.52 25.46 13.57
C ILE A 254 -8.67 26.20 12.89
N ALA A 255 -9.24 25.64 11.81
CA ALA A 255 -10.29 26.31 11.04
C ALA A 255 -11.57 26.53 11.87
N ILE A 256 -12.03 25.50 12.57
CA ILE A 256 -13.20 25.57 13.45
C ILE A 256 -12.92 26.51 14.63
N GLY A 257 -11.73 26.43 15.23
CA GLY A 257 -11.33 27.33 16.31
C GLY A 257 -11.42 28.80 15.90
N MET A 258 -10.95 29.14 14.69
CA MET A 258 -11.07 30.48 14.12
C MET A 258 -12.51 30.88 13.76
N MET A 259 -13.37 29.91 13.44
CA MET A 259 -14.76 30.15 13.03
C MET A 259 -15.77 30.20 14.18
N ILE A 260 -15.47 29.60 15.33
CA ILE A 260 -16.42 29.47 16.46
C ILE A 260 -16.00 30.30 17.68
N GLN A 261 -14.72 30.32 18.05
CA GLN A 261 -14.28 30.98 19.29
C GLN A 261 -14.62 32.49 19.34
N PRO A 262 -14.36 33.30 18.29
CA PRO A 262 -14.69 34.73 18.33
C PRO A 262 -16.20 35.04 18.30
N GLN A 263 -17.06 34.10 17.91
CA GLN A 263 -18.50 34.29 17.70
C GLN A 263 -19.33 33.87 18.91
N LEU A 264 -18.74 33.10 19.82
CA LEU A 264 -19.41 32.66 21.05
C LEU A 264 -19.69 33.82 22.01
N GLU A 265 -18.90 34.90 21.92
CA GLU A 265 -19.02 36.08 22.77
C GLU A 265 -19.86 37.21 22.11
N ALA A 266 -19.64 37.52 20.83
CA ALA A 266 -20.48 38.41 20.03
C ALA A 266 -20.12 38.35 18.53
N ILE A 267 -21.12 38.49 17.63
CA ILE A 267 -20.88 38.65 16.18
C ILE A 267 -20.34 40.06 15.92
N THR A 268 -19.03 40.23 16.06
CA THR A 268 -18.32 41.47 15.72
C THR A 268 -17.89 41.44 14.24
N PRO A 269 -17.67 42.62 13.60
CA PRO A 269 -17.08 42.68 12.26
C PRO A 269 -15.73 41.97 12.16
N VAL A 270 -14.97 41.94 13.26
CA VAL A 270 -13.71 41.21 13.40
C VAL A 270 -13.94 39.70 13.36
N GLY A 271 -15.00 39.20 14.02
CA GLY A 271 -15.41 37.80 13.93
C GLY A 271 -15.74 37.35 12.51
N VAL A 272 -16.34 38.21 11.68
CA VAL A 272 -16.61 37.88 10.26
C VAL A 272 -15.32 37.68 9.47
N ILE A 273 -14.28 38.47 9.75
CA ILE A 273 -12.95 38.32 9.12
C ILE A 273 -12.32 36.98 9.51
N PHE A 274 -12.41 36.59 10.78
CA PHE A 274 -11.92 35.29 11.24
C PHE A 274 -12.67 34.10 10.61
N ILE A 275 -13.96 34.21 10.34
CA ILE A 275 -14.72 33.18 9.60
C ILE A 275 -14.19 33.04 8.17
N ILE A 276 -14.01 34.16 7.46
CA ILE A 276 -13.50 34.14 6.07
C ILE A 276 -12.12 33.48 6.03
N PHE A 277 -11.26 33.82 6.99
CA PHE A 277 -9.93 33.22 7.09
C PHE A 277 -10.00 31.74 7.48
N GLY A 278 -10.88 31.35 8.40
CA GLY A 278 -11.10 29.95 8.78
C GLY A 278 -11.59 29.10 7.60
N VAL A 279 -12.52 29.60 6.80
CA VAL A 279 -12.99 28.94 5.56
C VAL A 279 -11.85 28.80 4.55
N LEU A 280 -11.02 29.83 4.39
CA LEU A 280 -9.84 29.78 3.53
C LEU A 280 -8.85 28.70 4.00
N VAL A 281 -8.55 28.65 5.29
CA VAL A 281 -7.65 27.65 5.89
C VAL A 281 -8.22 26.24 5.72
N LEU A 282 -9.52 26.05 5.92
CA LEU A 282 -10.20 24.77 5.73
C LEU A 282 -10.07 24.29 4.28
N PHE A 283 -10.41 25.15 3.31
CA PHE A 283 -10.31 24.81 1.90
C PHE A 283 -8.87 24.51 1.47
N MET A 284 -7.92 25.38 1.84
CA MET A 284 -6.51 25.22 1.50
C MET A 284 -5.92 23.96 2.16
N GLY A 285 -6.23 23.72 3.43
CA GLY A 285 -5.72 22.59 4.20
C GLY A 285 -6.22 21.25 3.67
N HIS A 286 -7.51 21.13 3.34
CA HIS A 286 -8.04 19.91 2.74
C HIS A 286 -7.58 19.72 1.29
N ALA A 287 -7.42 20.79 0.51
CA ALA A 287 -6.85 20.70 -0.83
C ALA A 287 -5.40 20.20 -0.78
N LEU A 288 -4.58 20.74 0.14
CA LEU A 288 -3.22 20.27 0.38
C LEU A 288 -3.20 18.81 0.82
N ASN A 289 -4.04 18.43 1.79
CA ASN A 289 -4.08 17.06 2.29
C ASN A 289 -4.54 16.07 1.20
N THR A 290 -5.47 16.48 0.32
CA THR A 290 -5.88 15.67 -0.84
C THR A 290 -4.71 15.44 -1.80
N ALA A 291 -3.94 16.49 -2.08
CA ALA A 291 -2.77 16.41 -2.96
C ALA A 291 -1.66 15.53 -2.37
N LEU A 292 -1.35 15.73 -1.08
CA LEU A 292 -0.37 14.91 -0.35
C LEU A 292 -0.84 13.46 -0.19
N GLY A 293 -2.13 13.24 0.02
CA GLY A 293 -2.73 11.92 0.10
C GLY A 293 -2.66 11.17 -1.23
N LEU A 294 -2.91 11.85 -2.35
CA LEU A 294 -2.74 11.29 -3.70
C LEU A 294 -1.28 10.90 -3.97
N LEU A 295 -0.35 11.83 -3.75
CA LEU A 295 1.07 11.62 -4.03
C LEU A 295 1.69 10.61 -3.06
N GLY A 296 1.44 10.76 -1.76
CA GLY A 296 1.92 9.88 -0.71
C GLY A 296 1.35 8.47 -0.85
N GLY A 297 0.03 8.34 -1.01
CA GLY A 297 -0.65 7.06 -1.24
C GLY A 297 -0.17 6.35 -2.50
N GLY A 298 -0.01 7.09 -3.60
CA GLY A 298 0.49 6.55 -4.87
C GLY A 298 1.96 6.13 -4.78
N LEU A 299 2.87 7.06 -4.48
CA LEU A 299 4.32 6.83 -4.56
C LEU A 299 4.81 5.81 -3.53
N HIS A 300 4.26 5.81 -2.31
CA HIS A 300 4.67 4.83 -1.31
C HIS A 300 4.14 3.43 -1.60
N SER A 301 2.93 3.32 -2.15
CA SER A 301 2.42 2.04 -2.64
C SER A 301 3.28 1.51 -3.80
N LEU A 302 3.65 2.34 -4.77
CA LEU A 302 4.54 1.94 -5.87
C LEU A 302 5.91 1.48 -5.37
N ARG A 303 6.50 2.20 -4.41
CA ARG A 303 7.78 1.81 -3.83
C ARG A 303 7.72 0.39 -3.26
N LEU A 304 6.69 0.07 -2.47
CA LEU A 304 6.49 -1.26 -1.89
C LEU A 304 6.40 -2.36 -2.95
N HIS A 305 5.82 -2.05 -4.11
CA HIS A 305 5.79 -2.98 -5.23
C HIS A 305 7.15 -3.13 -5.91
N TYR A 306 7.87 -2.02 -6.15
CA TYR A 306 9.11 -2.05 -6.94
C TYR A 306 10.31 -2.60 -6.17
N VAL A 307 10.46 -2.23 -4.91
CA VAL A 307 11.64 -2.58 -4.12
C VAL A 307 11.40 -3.83 -3.29
N GLU A 308 10.24 -3.95 -2.66
CA GLU A 308 9.98 -5.03 -1.71
C GLU A 308 9.36 -6.27 -2.39
N PHE A 309 8.57 -6.11 -3.45
CA PHE A 309 7.87 -7.22 -4.14
C PHE A 309 8.56 -7.67 -5.43
N PHE A 310 8.82 -6.77 -6.39
CA PHE A 310 9.40 -7.13 -7.69
C PHE A 310 10.79 -7.74 -7.57
N THR A 311 11.65 -7.22 -6.68
CA THR A 311 13.00 -7.78 -6.48
C THR A 311 13.03 -9.26 -6.08
N LYS A 312 11.89 -9.83 -5.66
CA LYS A 312 11.79 -11.23 -5.20
C LYS A 312 11.61 -12.25 -6.34
N PHE A 313 11.11 -11.83 -7.50
CA PHE A 313 10.83 -12.74 -8.62
C PHE A 313 11.11 -12.12 -10.00
N TYR A 314 11.23 -10.80 -10.06
CA TYR A 314 11.25 -10.00 -11.27
C TYR A 314 12.62 -9.35 -11.46
N LYS A 315 13.29 -9.66 -12.58
CA LYS A 315 14.57 -9.03 -12.94
C LYS A 315 14.38 -7.93 -13.99
N GLY A 316 13.29 -7.97 -14.76
CA GLY A 316 12.95 -6.94 -15.76
C GLY A 316 13.89 -6.92 -16.97
N GLY A 317 13.72 -5.93 -17.84
CA GLY A 317 14.56 -5.70 -19.03
C GLY A 317 13.99 -6.26 -20.34
N GLY A 318 12.68 -6.52 -20.41
CA GLY A 318 12.01 -6.91 -21.65
C GLY A 318 11.90 -5.77 -22.66
N ILE A 319 12.02 -6.12 -23.95
CA ILE A 319 11.80 -5.19 -25.07
C ILE A 319 10.32 -5.23 -25.47
N LYS A 320 9.68 -4.07 -25.57
CA LYS A 320 8.28 -3.95 -26.03
C LYS A 320 8.14 -4.55 -27.42
N TYR A 321 7.19 -5.46 -27.59
CA TYR A 321 6.83 -5.92 -28.93
C TYR A 321 6.19 -4.78 -29.71
N ASN A 322 6.73 -4.49 -30.88
CA ASN A 322 6.17 -3.53 -31.82
C ASN A 322 5.89 -4.32 -33.12
N PRO A 323 4.64 -4.76 -33.35
CA PRO A 323 4.32 -5.55 -34.53
C PRO A 323 4.60 -4.73 -35.79
N PHE A 324 4.98 -5.43 -36.87
CA PHE A 324 5.12 -4.80 -38.17
C PHE A 324 3.72 -4.49 -38.71
N GLY A 325 3.34 -3.21 -38.70
CA GLY A 325 2.04 -2.75 -39.14
C GLY A 325 1.99 -1.24 -39.28
N MET A 326 1.10 -0.72 -40.13
CA MET A 326 0.90 0.71 -40.27
C MET A 326 0.23 1.25 -39.00
N LYS A 327 0.88 2.19 -38.30
CA LYS A 327 0.22 2.97 -37.25
C LYS A 327 -0.74 3.94 -37.93
N SER A 328 -1.98 3.50 -38.17
CA SER A 328 -3.08 4.41 -38.50
C SER A 328 -3.21 5.40 -37.35
N LYS A 329 -2.83 6.65 -37.60
CA LYS A 329 -2.94 7.74 -36.62
C LYS A 329 -4.24 8.53 -36.79
N PHE A 330 -5.02 8.24 -37.84
CA PHE A 330 -6.12 9.09 -38.30
C PHE A 330 -7.33 8.37 -38.93
N THR A 331 -7.37 7.03 -39.02
CA THR A 331 -8.59 6.33 -39.48
C THR A 331 -9.07 5.38 -38.41
N GLU A 332 -10.26 5.67 -37.86
CA GLU A 332 -11.13 4.70 -37.19
C GLU A 332 -11.64 3.72 -38.25
N GLU A 333 -11.30 2.45 -38.09
CA GLU A 333 -12.21 1.36 -38.46
C GLU A 333 -12.74 0.73 -37.18
#